data_AF-A0ABD7FSU8-F1
#
_entry.id   AF-A0ABD7FSU8-F1
#
_cell.length_a   1.000
_cell.length_b   1.000
_cell.length_c   1.000
_cell.angle_alpha   90.00
_cell.angle_beta   90.00
_cell.angle_gamma   90.00
#
_symmetry.space_group_name_H-M   'P 1'
#
loop_
_entity.id
_entity.type
_entity.pdbx_description
1 polymer ?
#
loop_
_entity_poly.entity_id
_entity_poly.type
_entity_poly.pdbx_seq_one_letter_code
_entity_poly.pdbx_strand_id
1 'polypeptide(L)'
;MIDGEDNVLSLGGNNWNDFDRYMTLNASLIFNRKRLDIPLQLKLLIEGVNDTTQKLNELCDAGWNGVFPIPDLNYVSVPSDIDFYKVIQSQLGEDYALEVLRSIRDAGFFVGQGDVDAIRLVDTSDFRTSLLRESGAHKLY
;
A
#
# COMPACT_ATOMS: atom_id res chain seq x y z
N MET A 1 6.55 -10.60 -14.74
CA MET A 1 6.30 -9.28 -15.34
C MET A 1 4.91 -9.36 -15.93
N ILE A 2 4.04 -8.40 -15.63
CA ILE A 2 2.73 -8.30 -16.30
C ILE A 2 3.03 -7.75 -17.70
N ASP A 3 2.55 -8.44 -18.74
CA ASP A 3 2.89 -8.10 -20.12
C ASP A 3 2.20 -6.78 -20.49
N GLY A 4 2.98 -5.77 -20.93
CA GLY A 4 2.48 -4.47 -21.38
C GLY A 4 2.64 -3.28 -20.41
N GLU A 5 3.00 -3.48 -19.15
CA GLU A 5 3.13 -2.39 -18.15
C GLU A 5 4.61 -2.01 -17.91
N ASP A 6 4.97 -0.74 -18.17
CA ASP A 6 6.33 -0.23 -17.94
C ASP A 6 6.59 0.14 -16.48
N ASN A 7 5.53 0.43 -15.72
CA ASN A 7 5.57 0.86 -14.32
C ASN A 7 4.71 -0.08 -13.45
N VAL A 8 5.31 -0.77 -12.49
CA VAL A 8 4.63 -1.79 -11.68
C VAL A 8 4.99 -1.60 -10.21
N LEU A 9 3.98 -1.51 -9.33
CA LEU A 9 4.16 -1.75 -7.90
C LEU A 9 3.92 -3.24 -7.63
N SER A 10 5.00 -3.98 -7.41
CA SER A 10 4.92 -5.38 -7.02
C SER A 10 4.98 -5.50 -5.51
N LEU A 11 4.02 -6.22 -4.93
CA LEU A 11 4.07 -6.61 -3.53
C LEU A 11 4.61 -8.04 -3.40
N GLY A 12 5.63 -8.20 -2.57
CA GLY A 12 6.10 -9.50 -2.09
C GLY A 12 5.61 -9.71 -0.67
N GLY A 13 4.97 -10.85 -0.41
CA GLY A 13 4.63 -11.27 0.94
C GLY A 13 5.89 -11.33 1.79
N ASN A 14 5.92 -10.54 2.86
CA ASN A 14 6.85 -10.77 3.95
C ASN A 14 6.19 -11.83 4.85
N ASN A 15 6.82 -12.99 5.05
CA ASN A 15 6.36 -14.00 6.01
C ASN A 15 6.52 -13.57 7.48
N TRP A 16 6.84 -12.30 7.75
CA TRP A 16 6.72 -11.71 9.08
C TRP A 16 5.23 -11.49 9.39
N ASN A 17 4.65 -12.54 9.93
CA ASN A 17 3.42 -12.48 10.69
C ASN A 17 3.71 -11.72 11.99
N ASP A 18 3.69 -10.39 11.95
CA ASP A 18 3.47 -9.65 13.18
C ASP A 18 2.03 -9.93 13.61
N PHE A 19 1.85 -10.31 14.87
CA PHE A 19 0.58 -10.72 15.48
C PHE A 19 -0.52 -9.62 15.50
N ASP A 20 -0.36 -8.56 14.70
CA ASP A 20 -1.27 -7.44 14.56
C ASP A 20 -2.18 -7.66 13.32
N ARG A 21 -3.38 -7.09 13.33
CA ARG A 21 -4.44 -7.27 12.29
C ARG A 21 -4.09 -6.67 10.91
N TYR A 22 -2.81 -6.44 10.62
CA TYR A 22 -2.31 -5.71 9.45
C TYR A 22 -1.13 -6.44 8.85
N MET A 23 -1.00 -6.32 7.52
CA MET A 23 0.15 -6.85 6.81
C MET A 23 1.02 -5.71 6.30
N THR A 24 2.31 -5.81 6.63
CA THR A 24 3.37 -5.01 6.02
C THR A 24 3.86 -5.77 4.78
N LEU A 25 3.46 -5.30 3.60
CA LEU A 25 3.85 -5.90 2.33
C LEU A 25 5.14 -5.26 1.86
N ASN A 26 6.15 -6.07 1.54
CA ASN A 26 7.35 -5.56 0.88
C ASN A 26 6.94 -5.08 -0.50
N ALA A 27 7.10 -3.79 -0.76
CA ALA A 27 6.81 -3.17 -2.02
C ALA A 27 8.08 -3.10 -2.85
N SER A 28 7.93 -3.28 -4.16
CA SER A 28 8.97 -3.04 -5.14
C SER A 28 8.37 -2.24 -6.28
N LEU A 29 8.83 -1.00 -6.39
CA LEU A 29 8.52 -0.17 -7.53
C LEU A 29 9.41 -0.61 -8.69
N ILE A 30 8.81 -0.85 -9.84
CA ILE A 30 9.50 -1.11 -11.10
C ILE A 30 9.07 0.03 -12.01
N PHE A 31 10.02 0.77 -12.56
CA PHE A 31 9.78 1.87 -13.48
C PHE A 31 10.62 1.69 -14.73
N ASN A 32 10.02 1.86 -15.92
CA ASN A 32 10.69 1.58 -17.19
C ASN A 32 11.41 0.22 -17.18
N ARG A 33 10.77 -0.80 -16.59
CA ARG A 33 11.33 -2.16 -16.39
C ARG A 33 12.58 -2.23 -15.49
N LYS A 34 12.94 -1.15 -14.81
CA LYS A 34 14.00 -1.11 -13.78
C LYS A 34 13.39 -1.13 -12.40
N ARG A 35 13.73 -2.16 -11.62
CA ARG A 35 13.36 -2.20 -10.21
C ARG A 35 14.10 -1.10 -9.45
N LEU A 36 13.34 -0.29 -8.73
CA LEU A 36 13.85 0.67 -7.79
C LEU A 36 14.19 -0.08 -6.50
N ASP A 37 15.47 -0.13 -6.16
CA ASP A 37 15.98 -0.88 -5.02
C ASP A 37 15.91 -0.03 -3.74
N ILE A 38 14.68 0.33 -3.37
CA ILE A 38 14.40 1.04 -2.11
C ILE A 38 13.56 0.09 -1.25
N PRO A 39 13.91 -0.10 0.03
CA PRO A 39 13.08 -0.86 0.96
C PRO A 39 11.78 -0.10 1.16
N LEU A 40 10.76 -0.47 0.40
CA LEU A 40 9.42 0.08 0.51
C LEU A 40 8.55 -0.92 1.22
N GLN A 41 7.81 -0.46 2.21
CA GLN A 41 6.76 -1.25 2.81
C GLN A 41 5.45 -0.53 2.63
N LEU A 42 4.45 -1.27 2.16
CA LEU A 42 3.08 -0.79 2.06
C LEU A 42 2.27 -1.49 3.13
N LYS A 43 1.72 -0.72 4.06
CA LYS A 43 0.78 -1.24 5.04
C LYS A 43 -0.62 -1.15 4.47
N LEU A 44 -1.39 -2.22 4.64
CA LEU A 44 -2.74 -2.31 4.08
C LEU A 44 -3.76 -2.56 5.20
N LEU A 45 -4.82 -1.75 5.23
CA LEU A 45 -6.01 -1.98 6.05
C LEU A 45 -7.20 -2.24 5.14
N ILE A 46 -7.75 -3.44 5.21
CA ILE A 46 -8.95 -3.83 4.49
C ILE A 46 -10.11 -3.91 5.48
N GLU A 47 -11.24 -3.30 5.13
CA GLU A 47 -12.42 -3.27 5.99
C GLU A 47 -12.92 -4.69 6.34
N GLY A 48 -13.10 -4.95 7.64
CA GLY A 48 -13.69 -6.21 8.12
C GLY A 48 -12.79 -7.43 7.96
N VAL A 49 -11.54 -7.27 7.55
CA VAL A 49 -10.57 -8.35 7.34
C VAL A 49 -9.52 -8.31 8.44
N ASN A 50 -9.40 -9.41 9.18
CA ASN A 50 -8.39 -9.54 10.24
C ASN A 50 -7.08 -10.18 9.74
N ASP A 51 -7.17 -11.00 8.69
CA ASP A 51 -6.01 -11.62 8.03
C ASP A 51 -5.95 -11.17 6.57
N THR A 52 -5.23 -10.07 6.37
CA THR A 52 -5.00 -9.49 5.05
C THR A 52 -4.26 -10.45 4.12
N THR A 53 -3.34 -11.28 4.63
CA THR A 53 -2.56 -12.23 3.82
C THR A 53 -3.49 -13.28 3.22
N GLN A 54 -4.29 -13.90 4.08
CA GLN A 54 -5.27 -14.89 3.65
C GLN A 54 -6.20 -14.26 2.61
N LYS A 55 -6.69 -13.04 2.86
CA LYS A 55 -7.63 -12.38 1.95
C LYS A 55 -7.02 -12.10 0.57
N LEU A 56 -5.77 -11.63 0.51
CA LEU A 56 -5.09 -11.38 -0.76
C LEU A 56 -4.83 -12.68 -1.53
N ASN A 57 -4.46 -13.76 -0.84
CA ASN A 57 -4.31 -15.08 -1.46
C ASN A 57 -5.63 -15.60 -2.03
N GLU A 58 -6.73 -15.49 -1.27
CA GLU A 58 -8.07 -15.84 -1.75
C GLU A 58 -8.47 -15.07 -3.02
N LEU A 59 -8.12 -13.79 -3.10
CA LEU A 59 -8.37 -12.98 -4.29
C LEU A 59 -7.52 -13.45 -5.48
N CYS A 60 -6.25 -13.74 -5.26
CA CYS A 60 -5.37 -14.29 -6.30
C CYS A 60 -5.90 -15.64 -6.82
N ASP A 61 -6.32 -16.52 -5.92
CA ASP A 61 -6.93 -17.81 -6.27
C ASP A 61 -8.27 -17.62 -7.01
N ALA A 62 -9.01 -16.56 -6.70
CA ALA A 62 -10.23 -16.16 -7.40
C ALA A 62 -9.98 -15.46 -8.75
N GLY A 63 -8.72 -15.29 -9.17
CA GLY A 63 -8.34 -14.76 -10.48
C GLY A 63 -7.84 -13.32 -10.49
N TRP A 64 -7.69 -12.68 -9.33
CA TRP A 64 -6.97 -11.40 -9.25
C TRP A 64 -5.49 -11.61 -9.59
N ASN A 65 -4.92 -10.72 -10.40
CA ASN A 65 -3.54 -10.83 -10.86
C ASN A 65 -2.50 -10.24 -9.87
N GLY A 66 -2.93 -9.85 -8.67
CA GLY A 66 -2.08 -9.24 -7.64
C GLY A 66 -1.70 -7.78 -7.94
N VAL A 67 -2.38 -7.13 -8.90
CA VAL A 67 -2.12 -5.74 -9.30
C VAL A 67 -3.19 -4.83 -8.72
N PHE A 68 -2.75 -3.74 -8.08
CA PHE A 68 -3.66 -2.71 -7.59
C PHE A 68 -4.39 -2.00 -8.74
N PRO A 69 -5.60 -1.47 -8.50
CA PRO A 69 -6.35 -1.51 -7.23
C PRO A 69 -6.89 -2.91 -6.90
N ILE A 70 -7.07 -3.20 -5.61
CA ILE A 70 -7.64 -4.49 -5.18
C ILE A 70 -9.14 -4.47 -5.49
N PRO A 71 -9.67 -5.43 -6.27
CA PRO A 71 -11.06 -5.41 -6.68
C PRO A 71 -12.01 -5.69 -5.51
N ASP A 72 -13.20 -5.09 -5.58
CA ASP A 72 -14.37 -5.38 -4.73
C ASP A 72 -14.15 -5.28 -3.21
N LEU A 73 -13.13 -4.52 -2.79
CA LEU A 73 -12.82 -4.29 -1.38
C LEU A 73 -12.74 -2.80 -1.05
N ASN A 74 -13.17 -2.49 0.17
CA ASN A 74 -12.92 -1.20 0.78
C ASN A 74 -11.65 -1.28 1.63
N TYR A 75 -10.64 -0.48 1.28
CA TYR A 75 -9.34 -0.53 1.93
C TYR A 75 -8.64 0.82 1.84
N VAL A 76 -7.62 1.01 2.67
CA VAL A 76 -6.65 2.10 2.56
C VAL A 76 -5.24 1.53 2.71
N SER A 77 -4.28 2.15 2.04
CA SER A 77 -2.87 1.83 2.23
C SER A 77 -2.08 3.01 2.77
N VAL A 78 -0.98 2.70 3.44
CA VAL A 78 -0.04 3.70 3.95
C VAL A 78 1.38 3.24 3.62
N PRO A 79 2.11 3.99 2.77
CA PRO A 79 3.55 3.82 2.63
C PRO A 79 4.24 4.00 3.99
N SER A 80 5.18 3.11 4.32
CA SER A 80 5.88 3.14 5.61
C SER A 80 6.81 4.34 5.78
N ASP A 81 7.26 4.94 4.68
CA ASP A 81 8.25 6.02 4.67
C ASP A 81 7.78 7.19 3.80
N ILE A 82 8.01 8.41 4.29
CA ILE A 82 7.73 9.65 3.55
C ILE A 82 8.59 9.77 2.28
N ASP A 83 9.75 9.13 2.24
CA ASP A 83 10.62 9.14 1.07
C ASP A 83 9.99 8.43 -0.13
N PHE A 84 9.00 7.55 0.08
CA PHE A 84 8.19 6.98 -1.00
C PHE A 84 7.60 8.08 -1.88
N TYR A 85 6.95 9.10 -1.29
CA TYR A 85 6.29 10.17 -2.04
C TYR A 85 7.29 10.99 -2.85
N LYS A 86 8.45 11.31 -2.25
CA LYS A 86 9.53 12.03 -2.94
C LYS A 86 10.07 11.24 -4.12
N VAL A 87 10.25 9.94 -3.94
CA VAL A 87 10.78 9.04 -4.96
C VAL A 87 9.82 8.92 -6.14
N ILE A 88 8.53 8.64 -5.91
CA ILE A 88 7.56 8.51 -7.00
C ILE A 88 7.40 9.83 -7.75
N GLN A 89 7.37 10.96 -7.04
CA GLN A 89 7.28 12.29 -7.65
C GLN A 89 8.54 12.62 -8.47
N SER A 90 9.73 12.30 -7.96
CA SER A 90 10.99 12.57 -8.66
C SER A 90 11.18 11.69 -9.90
N GLN A 91 10.70 10.45 -9.89
CA GLN A 91 10.91 9.50 -10.98
C GLN A 91 9.83 9.57 -12.07
N LEU A 92 8.58 9.84 -11.68
CA LEU A 92 7.43 9.79 -12.58
C LEU A 92 6.88 11.18 -12.94
N GLY A 93 7.24 12.20 -12.17
CA GLY A 93 6.55 13.49 -12.22
C GLY A 93 5.27 13.48 -11.40
N GLU A 94 4.66 14.65 -11.27
CA GLU A 94 3.51 14.87 -10.39
C GLU A 94 2.29 14.05 -10.82
N ASP A 95 1.88 14.12 -12.09
CA ASP A 95 0.66 13.47 -12.58
C ASP A 95 0.66 11.95 -12.33
N TYR A 96 1.74 11.27 -12.73
CA TYR A 96 1.88 9.82 -12.53
C TYR A 96 2.07 9.44 -11.06
N ALA A 97 2.70 10.29 -10.25
CA ALA A 97 2.75 10.05 -8.81
C ALA A 97 1.36 10.06 -8.19
N LEU A 98 0.47 10.97 -8.62
CA LEU A 98 -0.93 10.97 -8.18
C LEU A 98 -1.67 9.71 -8.63
N GLU A 99 -1.41 9.18 -9.83
CA GLU A 99 -1.97 7.91 -10.30
C GLU A 99 -1.52 6.72 -9.44
N VAL A 100 -0.26 6.70 -9.01
CA VAL A 100 0.23 5.69 -8.05
C VAL A 100 -0.53 5.79 -6.74
N LEU A 101 -0.67 6.99 -6.16
CA LEU A 101 -1.43 7.22 -4.91
C LEU A 101 -2.90 6.79 -5.04
N ARG A 102 -3.51 7.04 -6.20
CA ARG A 102 -4.87 6.55 -6.52
C ARG A 102 -4.93 5.02 -6.56
N SER A 103 -4.01 4.40 -7.28
CA SER A 103 -4.00 2.95 -7.50
C SER A 103 -3.81 2.18 -6.20
N ILE A 104 -2.88 2.61 -5.34
CA ILE A 104 -2.65 1.98 -4.04
C ILE A 104 -3.70 2.33 -3.01
N ARG A 105 -4.60 3.28 -3.31
CA ARG A 105 -5.59 3.81 -2.37
C ARG A 105 -4.95 4.40 -1.11
N ASP A 106 -4.01 5.33 -1.32
CA ASP A 106 -3.25 5.96 -0.24
C ASP A 106 -4.17 6.72 0.74
N ALA A 107 -4.03 6.42 2.02
CA ALA A 107 -4.91 6.97 3.06
C ALA A 107 -4.82 8.49 3.14
N GLY A 108 -3.60 9.05 3.15
CA GLY A 108 -3.39 10.49 3.29
C GLY A 108 -3.96 11.26 2.10
N PHE A 109 -3.75 10.74 0.90
CA PHE A 109 -4.24 11.30 -0.34
C PHE A 109 -5.77 11.33 -0.42
N PHE A 110 -6.44 10.21 -0.11
CA PHE A 110 -7.91 10.12 -0.18
C PHE A 110 -8.58 10.90 0.96
N VAL A 111 -8.01 10.89 2.17
CA VAL A 111 -8.48 11.74 3.28
C VAL A 111 -8.36 13.23 2.91
N GLY A 112 -7.25 13.64 2.30
CA GLY A 112 -7.05 15.01 1.82
C GLY A 112 -8.05 15.46 0.76
N GLN A 113 -8.63 14.51 0.01
CA GLN A 113 -9.70 14.77 -0.97
C GLN A 113 -11.11 14.73 -0.38
N GLY A 114 -11.26 14.38 0.90
CA GLY A 114 -12.57 14.26 1.55
C GLY A 114 -13.30 12.95 1.24
N ASP A 115 -12.58 11.89 0.88
CA ASP A 115 -13.18 10.56 0.68
C ASP A 115 -13.73 10.02 2.01
N VAL A 116 -15.04 9.79 2.04
CA VAL A 116 -15.76 9.44 3.27
C VAL A 116 -15.35 8.07 3.80
N ASP A 117 -15.09 7.11 2.91
CA ASP A 117 -14.68 5.77 3.31
C ASP A 117 -13.26 5.76 3.84
N ALA A 118 -12.34 6.50 3.21
CA ALA A 118 -10.98 6.66 3.70
C ALA A 118 -10.98 7.34 5.07
N ILE A 119 -11.73 8.43 5.25
CA ILE A 119 -11.88 9.11 6.56
C ILE A 119 -12.38 8.13 7.62
N ARG A 120 -13.44 7.38 7.31
CA ARG A 120 -14.00 6.39 8.22
C ARG A 120 -13.01 5.30 8.60
N LEU A 121 -12.23 4.81 7.62
CA LEU A 121 -11.22 3.78 7.84
C LEU A 121 -10.04 4.29 8.68
N VAL A 122 -9.56 5.51 8.43
CA VAL A 122 -8.46 6.09 9.23
C VAL A 122 -8.87 6.44 10.66
N ASP A 123 -10.15 6.69 10.90
CA ASP A 123 -10.71 6.97 12.23
C ASP A 123 -10.91 5.71 13.08
N THR A 124 -10.82 4.51 12.49
CA THR A 124 -10.93 3.26 13.24
C THR A 124 -9.79 3.13 14.26
N SER A 125 -10.10 2.52 15.42
CA SER A 125 -9.05 2.17 16.42
C SER A 125 -7.94 1.36 15.79
N ASP A 126 -8.36 0.47 14.91
CA ASP A 126 -7.57 -0.40 14.05
C ASP A 126 -6.47 0.37 13.29
N PHE A 127 -6.83 1.43 12.58
CA PHE A 127 -5.84 2.30 11.93
C PHE A 127 -4.92 3.02 12.94
N ARG A 128 -5.49 3.58 14.00
CA ARG A 128 -4.74 4.44 14.95
C ARG A 128 -3.73 3.67 15.80
N THR A 129 -4.02 2.43 16.19
CA THR A 129 -3.16 1.64 17.08
C THR A 129 -2.03 0.92 16.36
N SER A 130 -2.24 0.54 15.10
CA SER A 130 -1.35 -0.39 14.40
C SER A 130 -0.63 0.22 13.20
N LEU A 131 -1.24 1.17 12.46
CA LEU A 131 -0.59 1.83 11.32
C LEU A 131 0.34 2.96 11.75
N LEU A 132 -0.13 3.86 12.61
CA LEU A 132 0.62 5.05 13.04
C LEU A 132 1.74 4.75 14.04
N ARG A 133 1.58 3.71 14.88
CA ARG A 133 2.56 3.37 15.94
C ARG A 133 3.92 2.99 15.35
N GLU A 134 3.93 2.28 14.23
CA GLU A 134 5.15 1.87 13.56
C GLU A 134 5.70 2.91 12.56
N SER A 135 4.83 3.71 11.93
CA SER A 135 5.30 4.80 11.05
C SER A 135 5.98 5.94 11.83
N GLY A 136 5.76 6.01 13.16
CA GLY A 136 6.51 6.88 14.07
C GLY A 136 7.79 6.26 14.66
N ALA A 137 8.06 4.97 14.44
CA ALA A 137 9.17 4.25 15.08
C ALA A 137 10.52 4.40 14.36
N HIS A 138 10.60 5.14 13.24
CA HIS A 138 11.85 5.33 12.51
C HIS A 138 12.42 6.74 12.67
N LYS A 139 13.13 6.94 13.80
CA LYS A 139 14.46 7.59 13.87
C LYS A 139 14.92 7.70 15.32
N LEU A 140 15.69 6.71 15.78
CA LEU A 140 16.69 6.88 16.84
C LEU A 140 17.80 5.84 16.61
N TYR A 141 18.71 6.14 15.67
CA TYR A 141 20.14 5.84 15.83
C TYR A 141 20.96 6.74 14.89
#